data_AF-A0A151F8I1-F1
#
_entry.id   AF-A0A151F8I1-F1
#
_cell.length_a   1.000
_cell.length_b   1.000
_cell.length_c   1.000
_cell.angle_alpha   90.00
_cell.angle_beta   90.00
_cell.angle_gamma   90.00
#
_symmetry.space_group_name_H-M   'P 1'
#
loop_
_entity.id
_entity.type
_entity.pdbx_description
1 polymer ?
#
loop_
_entity_poly.entity_id
_entity_poly.type
_entity_poly.pdbx_seq_one_letter_code
_entity_poly.pdbx_strand_id
1 'polypeptide(L)'
;MRIQLDHLPYESLLLNLEKGFTGCNGGLDVCKILFEGDVHACPFLPVSVGNVHEQSFPEIWKTSPSPVLEKLRTNQYLKGECAACDYKIVRGGCRASACAYIAISKKQTPPAL
;
A
#
# COMPACT_ATOMS: atom_id res chain seq x y z
N MET A 1 6.48 11.52 25.79
CA MET A 1 5.26 12.17 25.28
C MET A 1 4.22 11.09 24.96
N ARG A 2 3.43 10.68 25.96
CA ARG A 2 2.24 9.83 25.73
C ARG A 2 1.11 10.78 25.40
N ILE A 3 0.57 10.70 24.20
CA ILE A 3 -0.62 11.47 23.83
C ILE A 3 -1.80 10.73 24.45
N GLN A 4 -2.44 11.32 25.44
CA GLN A 4 -3.70 10.85 26.01
C GLN A 4 -4.78 10.97 24.93
N LEU A 5 -5.41 9.85 24.58
CA LEU A 5 -6.47 9.72 23.57
C LEU A 5 -7.86 9.78 24.20
N ASP A 6 -7.94 10.31 25.41
CA ASP A 6 -9.06 10.14 26.35
C ASP A 6 -10.19 11.16 26.11
N HIS A 7 -9.98 12.13 25.21
CA HIS A 7 -10.83 13.31 25.04
C HIS A 7 -11.27 13.60 23.60
N LEU A 8 -10.96 12.71 22.64
CA LEU A 8 -11.41 12.90 21.27
C LEU A 8 -12.85 12.36 21.13
N PRO A 9 -13.84 13.22 20.81
CA PRO A 9 -15.23 12.79 20.63
C PRO A 9 -15.29 11.71 19.53
N TYR A 10 -16.13 10.70 19.68
CA TYR A 10 -16.35 9.66 18.65
C TYR A 10 -16.66 10.27 17.26
N GLU A 11 -17.26 11.45 17.21
CA GLU A 11 -17.51 12.22 15.99
C GLU A 11 -16.22 12.67 15.27
N SER A 12 -15.11 12.86 15.98
CA SER A 12 -13.79 13.14 15.38
C SER A 12 -13.13 11.89 14.77
N LEU A 13 -13.55 10.70 15.22
CA LEU A 13 -13.25 9.43 14.56
C LEU A 13 -14.04 9.29 13.25
N LEU A 14 -15.30 9.77 13.22
CA LEU A 14 -16.15 9.82 12.03
C LEU A 14 -15.66 10.82 10.97
N LEU A 15 -15.05 11.94 11.39
CA LEU A 15 -14.41 12.89 10.46
C LEU A 15 -13.20 12.26 9.73
N ASN A 16 -12.53 11.30 10.38
CA ASN A 16 -11.52 10.43 9.77
C ASN A 16 -12.12 9.24 9.00
N LEU A 17 -13.43 9.14 8.84
CA LEU A 17 -14.08 8.11 8.01
C LEU A 17 -14.67 8.70 6.73
N GLU A 18 -15.11 9.96 6.72
CA GLU A 18 -15.54 10.65 5.49
C GLU A 18 -14.39 10.93 4.51
N LYS A 19 -13.14 11.02 5.00
CA LYS A 19 -11.89 11.04 4.21
C LYS A 19 -10.98 9.86 4.55
N GLY A 20 -11.56 8.81 5.10
CA GLY A 20 -10.86 7.84 5.93
C GLY A 20 -9.98 6.84 5.22
N PHE A 21 -8.93 6.43 5.91
CA PHE A 21 -8.00 5.38 5.53
C PHE A 21 -8.73 4.17 4.92
N THR A 22 -8.72 4.08 3.59
CA THR A 22 -9.40 3.00 2.83
C THR A 22 -8.59 1.71 2.82
N GLY A 23 -7.67 1.52 3.77
CA GLY A 23 -6.72 0.41 3.81
C GLY A 23 -5.38 0.74 3.18
N CYS A 24 -4.83 -0.17 2.36
CA CYS A 24 -3.52 0.05 1.77
C CYS A 24 -3.54 1.17 0.73
N ASN A 25 -2.81 2.26 0.98
CA ASN A 25 -2.64 3.34 0.01
C ASN A 25 -1.38 3.22 -0.86
N GLY A 26 -0.64 2.12 -0.75
CA GLY A 26 0.58 1.93 -1.52
C GLY A 26 0.30 2.02 -3.03
N GLY A 27 0.96 2.96 -3.71
CA GLY A 27 0.71 3.21 -5.13
C GLY A 27 -0.40 4.21 -5.44
N LEU A 28 -1.17 4.68 -4.45
CA LEU A 28 -2.23 5.68 -4.62
C LEU A 28 -1.72 7.10 -4.31
N ASP A 29 -1.46 7.37 -3.05
CA ASP A 29 -1.11 8.69 -2.52
C ASP A 29 0.25 8.71 -1.79
N VAL A 30 0.89 7.55 -1.66
CA VAL A 30 2.20 7.40 -1.01
C VAL A 30 3.19 6.68 -1.91
N CYS A 31 4.42 7.17 -1.92
CA CYS A 31 5.58 6.52 -2.50
C CYS A 31 6.84 6.82 -1.68
N LYS A 32 7.90 6.03 -1.90
CA LYS A 32 9.27 6.30 -1.42
C LYS A 32 10.18 6.28 -2.63
N ILE A 33 11.08 7.26 -2.76
CA ILE A 33 12.14 7.25 -3.78
C ILE A 33 13.46 7.11 -3.03
N LEU A 34 14.26 6.11 -3.38
CA LEU A 34 15.58 5.89 -2.81
C LEU A 34 16.63 6.79 -3.49
N PHE A 35 17.81 6.93 -2.88
CA PHE A 35 18.83 7.82 -3.44
C PHE A 35 19.38 7.30 -4.79
N GLU A 36 19.33 5.99 -5.00
CA GLU A 36 19.66 5.30 -6.25
C GLU A 36 18.63 5.55 -7.37
N GLY A 37 17.52 6.23 -7.05
CA GLY A 37 16.45 6.57 -7.97
C GLY A 37 15.27 5.59 -7.95
N ASP A 38 15.37 4.47 -7.23
CA ASP A 38 14.31 3.46 -7.19
C ASP A 38 13.03 4.00 -6.55
N VAL A 39 11.93 3.92 -7.30
CA VAL A 39 10.60 4.32 -6.87
C VAL A 39 9.91 3.11 -6.27
N HIS A 40 9.46 3.21 -5.03
CA HIS A 40 8.68 2.21 -4.33
C HIS A 40 7.27 2.71 -4.07
N ALA A 41 6.27 1.89 -4.38
CA ALA A 41 4.86 2.21 -4.14
C ALA A 41 4.48 2.25 -2.66
N CYS A 42 5.30 1.71 -1.75
CA CYS A 42 5.10 1.79 -0.31
C CYS A 42 6.47 1.82 0.39
N PRO A 43 6.67 2.66 1.43
CA PRO A 43 7.96 2.74 2.13
C PRO A 43 8.43 1.40 2.71
N PHE A 44 7.47 0.54 3.08
CA PHE A 44 7.69 -0.75 3.74
C PHE A 44 7.62 -1.95 2.80
N LEU A 45 7.18 -1.76 1.55
CA LEU A 45 7.12 -2.85 0.57
C LEU A 45 8.46 -2.88 -0.20
N PRO A 46 9.24 -3.98 -0.14
CA PRO A 46 10.55 -4.05 -0.77
C PRO A 46 10.42 -4.40 -2.27
N VAL A 47 9.59 -3.66 -3.00
CA VAL A 47 9.38 -3.83 -4.45
C VAL A 47 9.48 -2.48 -5.14
N SER A 48 10.45 -2.34 -6.04
CA SER A 48 10.59 -1.17 -6.92
C SER A 48 9.55 -1.26 -8.05
N VAL A 49 9.00 -0.10 -8.43
CA VAL A 49 8.02 0.05 -9.51
C VAL A 49 8.56 0.86 -10.70
N GLY A 50 9.83 1.27 -10.65
CA GLY A 50 10.54 2.03 -11.68
C GLY A 50 11.73 2.78 -11.08
N ASN A 51 12.52 3.46 -11.91
CA ASN A 51 13.67 4.27 -11.45
C ASN A 51 13.66 5.66 -12.12
N VAL A 52 13.76 6.73 -11.32
CA VAL A 52 13.67 8.12 -11.83
C VAL A 52 14.88 8.56 -12.66
N HIS A 53 15.99 7.83 -12.61
CA HIS A 53 17.14 8.05 -13.49
C HIS A 53 16.93 7.47 -14.89
N GLU A 54 15.97 6.54 -15.06
CA GLU A 54 15.66 5.88 -16.33
C GLU A 54 14.40 6.48 -16.98
N GLN A 55 13.38 6.80 -16.18
CA GLN A 55 12.09 7.32 -16.65
C GLN A 55 11.62 8.48 -15.77
N SER A 56 10.86 9.41 -16.33
CA SER A 56 10.31 10.50 -15.52
C SER A 56 9.33 9.97 -14.47
N PHE A 57 9.29 10.57 -13.28
CA PHE A 57 8.36 10.15 -12.23
C PHE A 57 6.89 10.12 -12.70
N PRO A 58 6.36 11.11 -13.46
CA PRO A 58 5.00 11.03 -13.99
C PRO A 58 4.77 9.85 -14.93
N GLU A 59 5.79 9.45 -15.69
CA GLU A 59 5.71 8.28 -16.56
C GLU A 59 5.60 7.00 -15.74
N ILE A 60 6.49 6.81 -14.76
CA ILE A 60 6.46 5.67 -13.83
C ILE A 60 5.13 5.64 -13.06
N TRP A 61 4.67 6.81 -12.59
CA TRP A 61 3.55 6.87 -11.66
C TRP A 61 2.19 6.89 -12.35
N LYS A 62 2.04 7.46 -13.54
CA LYS A 62 0.72 7.70 -14.15
C LYS A 62 0.60 7.17 -15.57
N THR A 63 1.57 7.45 -16.43
CA THR A 63 1.43 7.19 -17.87
C THR A 63 1.73 5.74 -18.23
N SER A 64 2.76 5.17 -17.63
CA SER A 64 3.27 3.82 -17.93
C SER A 64 3.59 3.07 -16.63
N PRO A 65 2.61 2.87 -15.72
CA PRO A 65 2.85 2.20 -14.45
C PRO A 65 3.24 0.74 -14.66
N SER A 66 4.17 0.24 -13.84
CA SER A 66 4.49 -1.19 -13.84
C SER A 66 3.28 -2.03 -13.43
N PRO A 67 3.20 -3.32 -13.85
CA PRO A 67 2.09 -4.20 -13.48
C PRO A 67 1.88 -4.33 -11.97
N VAL A 68 2.96 -4.24 -11.18
CA VAL A 68 2.88 -4.26 -9.71
C VAL A 68 2.19 -3.00 -9.18
N LEU A 69 2.51 -1.84 -9.72
CA LEU A 69 1.89 -0.57 -9.33
C LEU A 69 0.41 -0.55 -9.69
N GLU A 70 0.05 -1.02 -10.90
CA GLU A 70 -1.34 -1.16 -11.30
C GLU A 70 -2.09 -2.10 -10.36
N LYS A 71 -1.52 -3.26 -10.07
CA LYS A 71 -2.14 -4.25 -9.18
C LYS A 71 -2.42 -3.66 -7.81
N LEU A 72 -1.45 -2.95 -7.21
CA LEU A 72 -1.58 -2.26 -5.92
C LEU A 72 -2.69 -1.21 -5.87
N ARG A 73 -3.01 -0.58 -7.02
CA ARG A 73 -4.09 0.41 -7.11
C ARG A 73 -5.48 -0.22 -7.15
N THR A 74 -5.56 -1.49 -7.54
CA THR A 74 -6.81 -2.28 -7.60
C THR A 74 -6.99 -3.12 -6.35
N ASN A 75 -8.12 -3.84 -6.24
CA ASN A 75 -8.33 -4.88 -5.22
C ASN A 75 -8.07 -6.29 -5.74
N GLN A 76 -7.51 -6.45 -6.95
CA GLN A 76 -7.38 -7.74 -7.63
C GLN A 76 -6.33 -8.66 -7.00
N TYR A 77 -5.48 -8.14 -6.11
CA TYR A 77 -4.52 -8.94 -5.35
C TYR A 77 -5.15 -9.69 -4.17
N LEU A 78 -6.38 -9.37 -3.78
CA LEU A 78 -7.07 -10.07 -2.69
C LEU A 78 -7.43 -11.50 -3.15
N LYS A 79 -7.17 -12.48 -2.29
CA LYS A 79 -7.39 -13.92 -2.56
C LYS A 79 -8.11 -14.57 -1.38
N GLY A 80 -8.70 -15.74 -1.61
CA GLY A 80 -9.42 -16.51 -0.59
C GLY A 80 -10.56 -15.72 0.04
N GLU A 81 -10.74 -15.86 1.35
CA GLU A 81 -11.78 -15.15 2.11
C GLU A 81 -11.74 -13.62 1.92
N CYS A 82 -10.55 -13.04 1.77
CA CYS A 82 -10.40 -11.59 1.56
C CYS A 82 -10.96 -11.12 0.21
N ALA A 83 -11.04 -11.99 -0.79
CA ALA A 83 -11.62 -11.67 -2.10
C ALA A 83 -13.16 -11.65 -2.05
N ALA A 84 -13.74 -12.53 -1.22
CA ALA A 84 -15.19 -12.62 -1.01
C ALA A 84 -15.70 -11.69 0.11
N CYS A 85 -14.79 -11.07 0.87
CA CYS A 85 -15.13 -10.20 2.00
C CYS A 85 -15.91 -8.94 1.56
N ASP A 86 -17.04 -8.67 2.23
CA ASP A 86 -17.87 -7.49 2.01
C ASP A 86 -17.12 -6.19 2.27
N TYR A 87 -16.11 -6.23 3.13
CA TYR A 87 -15.24 -5.11 3.46
C TYR A 87 -14.06 -4.95 2.49
N LYS A 88 -14.05 -5.58 1.30
CA LYS A 88 -12.97 -5.42 0.31
C LYS A 88 -12.72 -3.96 -0.13
N ILE A 89 -13.69 -3.07 0.08
CA ILE A 89 -13.54 -1.62 -0.12
C ILE A 89 -12.45 -1.01 0.77
N VAL A 90 -12.16 -1.61 1.94
CA VAL A 90 -11.02 -1.22 2.80
C VAL A 90 -9.69 -1.90 2.42
N ARG A 91 -9.57 -2.31 1.14
CA ARG A 91 -8.34 -2.78 0.47
C ARG A 91 -7.57 -3.92 1.18
N GLY A 92 -8.25 -4.65 2.05
CA GLY A 92 -7.73 -5.82 2.77
C GLY A 92 -6.62 -5.55 3.79
N GLY A 93 -6.38 -4.31 4.20
CA GLY A 93 -5.34 -3.92 5.17
C GLY A 93 -3.91 -3.82 4.59
N CYS A 94 -2.90 -3.72 5.46
CA CYS A 94 -1.51 -3.43 5.05
C CYS A 94 -0.87 -4.52 4.17
N ARG A 95 -0.46 -4.17 2.94
CA ARG A 95 0.21 -5.11 2.03
C ARG A 95 1.63 -5.46 2.44
N ALA A 96 2.38 -4.51 3.02
CA ALA A 96 3.73 -4.80 3.52
C ALA A 96 3.70 -5.86 4.64
N SER A 97 2.77 -5.73 5.59
CA SER A 97 2.57 -6.73 6.65
C SER A 97 2.16 -8.09 6.07
N ALA A 98 1.21 -8.13 5.14
CA ALA A 98 0.79 -9.38 4.49
C ALA A 98 1.95 -10.07 3.76
N CYS A 99 2.73 -9.32 2.98
CA CYS A 99 3.92 -9.83 2.30
C CYS A 99 4.95 -10.38 3.30
N ALA A 100 5.20 -9.68 4.40
CA ALA A 100 6.12 -10.13 5.45
C ALA A 100 5.65 -11.45 6.10
N TYR A 101 4.37 -11.56 6.47
CA TYR A 101 3.81 -12.81 7.01
C TYR A 101 3.93 -13.96 6.03
N ILE A 102 3.59 -13.76 4.75
CA ILE A 102 3.72 -14.80 3.73
C ILE A 102 5.18 -15.23 3.56
N ALA A 103 6.11 -14.29 3.52
CA ALA A 103 7.54 -14.56 3.41
C ALA A 103 8.03 -15.44 4.58
N ILE A 104 7.63 -15.09 5.81
CA ILE A 104 7.97 -15.86 7.02
C ILE A 104 7.34 -17.26 6.97
N SER A 105 6.03 -17.36 6.71
CA SER A 105 5.30 -18.64 6.71
C SER A 105 5.82 -19.61 5.65
N LYS A 106 6.25 -19.09 4.49
CA LYS A 106 6.76 -19.89 3.38
C LYS A 106 8.29 -20.02 3.34
N LYS A 107 9.02 -19.39 4.29
CA LYS A 107 10.49 -19.31 4.31
C LYS A 107 11.10 -18.86 2.96
N GLN A 108 10.41 -17.97 2.25
CA GLN A 108 10.82 -17.47 0.93
C GLN A 108 10.95 -15.95 0.95
N THR A 109 11.64 -15.40 -0.04
CA THR A 109 11.55 -13.97 -0.34
C THR A 109 10.08 -13.58 -0.57
N PRO A 110 9.66 -12.39 -0.09
CA PRO A 110 8.28 -11.95 -0.24
C PRO A 110 7.91 -12.01 -1.72
N PRO A 111 6.81 -12.68 -2.10
CA PRO A 111 6.41 -12.72 -3.49
C PRO A 111 6.16 -11.27 -3.97
N ALA A 112 6.71 -10.93 -5.13
CA ALA A 112 6.29 -9.73 -5.83
C ALA A 112 4.77 -9.83 -6.05
N LEU A 113 4.04 -8.79 -5.62
CA LEU A 113 2.59 -8.82 -5.50
C LEU A 113 1.90 -9.18 -6.81
#